data_AF-A0A6L4ALN8-F1
#
_entry.id   AF-A0A6L4ALN8-F1
#
_cell.length_a   1.000
_cell.length_b   1.000
_cell.length_c   1.000
_cell.angle_alpha   90.00
_cell.angle_beta   90.00
_cell.angle_gamma   90.00
#
_symmetry.space_group_name_H-M   'P 1'
#
loop_
_entity.id
_entity.type
_entity.pdbx_description
1 polymer ?
#
loop_
_entity_poly.entity_id
_entity_poly.type
_entity_poly.pdbx_seq_one_letter_code
_entity_poly.pdbx_strand_id
1 'polypeptide(L)'
;MDGPTMQVFFRFDDITGLSSLDLEKQLFETFKNFGMVCSVGVVPMVTARDFEDPDATENVPLGQEKIVFLQSAVEQAVFDVLLHGFSHRALKRCSQPSEFSGRPADEQEDLLLEGRALLQKAINIKVSCFIPPWNTYDDNTLNILIKNGFIGISTNSDGPVKPGLSYVQYTTGIKGIREAVQLSRASKVGSSIIGVLLHPYDFKESGYDHAVISFKEMAAVLAWIAEQPDISVVSISQLVTDSVIDVGAERFKANKVGFWESVNPPFLNMLRKGQVYWPKKFALRHKAIRLILAMCWNLLVFQVGVAAAGGTSFALGYMGVPLPVFLIGVCAAIILLLGRGVRDKIIYFKPFLIMVLLAGVGMGVMIN
;
A
#
# COMPACT_ATOMS: atom_id res chain seq x y z
N MET A 1 1.80 19.26 28.32
CA MET A 1 2.40 18.61 27.13
C MET A 1 1.25 18.05 26.35
N ASP A 2 1.04 18.51 25.13
CA ASP A 2 0.03 17.94 24.25
C ASP A 2 0.42 16.47 23.99
N GLY A 3 -0.55 15.54 24.08
CA GLY A 3 -0.31 14.10 23.98
C GLY A 3 0.32 13.63 22.66
N PRO A 4 0.51 12.32 22.45
CA PRO A 4 1.11 11.80 21.23
C PRO A 4 0.35 12.30 20.00
N THR A 5 1.09 12.74 18.98
CA THR A 5 0.52 13.34 17.77
C THR A 5 0.60 12.41 16.57
N MET A 6 1.35 11.31 16.68
CA MET A 6 1.57 10.33 15.62
C MET A 6 1.35 8.90 16.13
N GLN A 7 0.58 8.13 15.39
CA GLN A 7 0.40 6.71 15.66
C GLN A 7 1.31 5.89 14.76
N VAL A 8 2.01 4.92 15.33
CA VAL A 8 2.80 3.94 14.59
C VAL A 8 2.20 2.56 14.87
N PHE A 9 1.97 1.77 13.84
CA PHE A 9 1.67 0.35 14.00
C PHE A 9 2.66 -0.49 13.20
N PHE A 10 2.93 -1.69 13.72
CA PHE A 10 3.69 -2.72 13.03
C PHE A 10 2.74 -3.81 12.58
N ARG A 11 2.90 -4.27 11.34
CA ARG A 11 2.16 -5.35 10.73
C ARG A 11 3.14 -6.40 10.24
N PHE A 12 3.06 -7.60 10.81
CA PHE A 12 3.84 -8.76 10.39
C PHE A 12 2.92 -9.79 9.74
N ASP A 13 3.07 -9.98 8.43
CA ASP A 13 2.22 -10.90 7.67
C ASP A 13 2.84 -12.32 7.62
N ASP A 14 2.07 -13.27 7.09
CA ASP A 14 2.51 -14.64 6.80
C ASP A 14 2.87 -15.52 8.01
N ILE A 15 2.18 -15.36 9.15
CA ILE A 15 2.17 -16.40 10.20
C ILE A 15 1.27 -17.55 9.74
N THR A 16 1.87 -18.71 9.55
CA THR A 16 1.26 -19.89 8.91
C THR A 16 1.70 -21.20 9.57
N GLY A 17 1.12 -22.34 9.18
CA GLY A 17 1.60 -23.66 9.63
C GLY A 17 3.02 -24.01 9.19
N LEU A 18 3.55 -23.35 8.16
CA LEU A 18 4.88 -23.63 7.55
C LEU A 18 5.96 -22.59 7.87
N SER A 19 5.57 -21.42 8.36
CA SER A 19 6.50 -20.35 8.78
C SER A 19 7.26 -20.73 10.06
N SER A 20 8.46 -20.14 10.22
CA SER A 20 9.35 -20.46 11.33
C SER A 20 8.83 -19.93 12.66
N LEU A 21 8.51 -20.84 13.57
CA LEU A 21 8.13 -20.50 14.94
C LEU A 21 9.27 -19.83 15.71
N ASP A 22 10.53 -20.14 15.40
CA ASP A 22 11.68 -19.50 16.05
C ASP A 22 11.83 -18.03 15.66
N LEU A 23 11.53 -17.66 14.41
CA LEU A 23 11.47 -16.26 13.98
C LEU A 23 10.32 -15.52 14.68
N GLU A 24 9.15 -16.16 14.78
CA GLU A 24 7.99 -15.59 15.46
C GLU A 24 8.23 -15.37 16.95
N LYS A 25 8.89 -16.32 17.64
CA LYS A 25 9.32 -16.18 19.03
C LYS A 25 10.31 -15.02 19.19
N GLN A 26 11.28 -14.86 18.28
CA GLN A 26 12.21 -13.73 18.31
C GLN A 26 11.52 -12.38 18.06
N LEU A 27 10.54 -12.34 17.15
CA LEU A 27 9.71 -11.16 16.93
C LEU A 27 8.94 -10.79 18.21
N PHE A 28 8.29 -11.77 18.82
CA PHE A 28 7.56 -11.59 20.07
C PHE A 28 8.46 -11.04 21.18
N GLU A 29 9.61 -11.68 21.45
CA GLU A 29 10.53 -11.21 22.49
C GLU A 29 11.06 -9.81 22.19
N THR A 30 11.33 -9.50 20.92
CA THR A 30 11.78 -8.16 20.51
C THR A 30 10.73 -7.10 20.86
N PHE A 31 9.46 -7.30 20.52
CA PHE A 31 8.38 -6.35 20.84
C PHE A 31 8.08 -6.27 22.33
N LYS A 32 8.04 -7.43 23.00
CA LYS A 32 7.82 -7.56 24.45
C LYS A 32 8.85 -6.77 25.25
N ASN A 33 10.12 -6.83 24.88
CA ASN A 33 11.21 -6.12 25.56
C ASN A 33 11.04 -4.58 25.55
N PHE A 34 10.28 -4.03 24.61
CA PHE A 34 9.97 -2.60 24.55
C PHE A 34 8.54 -2.27 25.00
N GLY A 35 7.77 -3.24 25.48
CA GLY A 35 6.36 -3.05 25.86
C GLY A 35 5.50 -2.59 24.69
N MET A 36 5.83 -3.02 23.46
CA MET A 36 5.15 -2.61 22.23
C MET A 36 4.32 -3.75 21.66
N VAL A 37 3.26 -3.39 20.92
CA VAL A 37 2.38 -4.35 20.23
C VAL A 37 2.74 -4.46 18.75
N CYS A 38 2.68 -5.67 18.21
CA CYS A 38 2.77 -5.97 16.78
C CYS A 38 1.44 -6.57 16.31
N SER A 39 0.87 -6.06 15.23
CA SER A 39 -0.28 -6.69 14.58
C SER A 39 0.22 -7.80 13.66
N VAL A 40 -0.32 -9.01 13.78
CA VAL A 40 0.16 -10.17 13.04
C VAL A 40 -0.95 -10.74 12.15
N GLY A 41 -0.63 -10.96 10.88
CA GLY A 41 -1.51 -11.60 9.90
C GLY A 41 -1.33 -13.12 9.94
N VAL A 42 -2.39 -13.83 10.33
CA VAL A 42 -2.35 -15.30 10.47
C VAL A 42 -3.18 -15.98 9.38
N VAL A 43 -2.56 -16.92 8.69
CA VAL A 43 -3.18 -17.81 7.68
C VAL A 43 -3.46 -19.16 8.35
N PRO A 44 -4.72 -19.52 8.61
CA PRO A 44 -5.07 -20.72 9.38
C PRO A 44 -4.78 -22.03 8.64
N MET A 45 -4.89 -22.05 7.31
CA MET A 45 -4.81 -23.25 6.47
C MET A 45 -3.91 -23.02 5.24
N VAL A 46 -2.65 -22.64 5.44
CA VAL A 46 -1.73 -22.25 4.36
C VAL A 46 -1.57 -23.34 3.31
N THR A 47 -1.49 -22.97 2.04
CA THR A 47 -1.16 -23.91 0.96
C THR A 47 0.22 -24.55 1.19
N ALA A 48 0.29 -25.87 1.06
CA ALA A 48 1.48 -26.67 1.39
C ALA A 48 2.69 -26.45 0.45
N ARG A 49 2.42 -25.96 -0.77
CA ARG A 49 3.37 -25.83 -1.87
C ARG A 49 3.52 -24.36 -2.28
N ASP A 50 3.88 -24.12 -3.54
CA ASP A 50 3.91 -22.78 -4.12
C ASP A 50 2.53 -22.12 -3.99
N PHE A 51 2.42 -21.10 -3.14
CA PHE A 51 1.18 -20.37 -2.92
C PHE A 51 0.76 -19.54 -4.15
N GLU A 52 1.67 -19.31 -5.11
CA GLU A 52 1.34 -18.69 -6.41
C GLU A 52 0.78 -19.71 -7.42
N ASP A 53 0.88 -21.00 -7.13
CA ASP A 53 0.32 -22.07 -7.94
C ASP A 53 -1.18 -22.26 -7.63
N PRO A 54 -2.09 -21.93 -8.56
CA PRO A 54 -3.53 -22.08 -8.33
C PRO A 54 -3.95 -23.56 -8.17
N ASP A 55 -3.16 -24.50 -8.67
CA ASP A 55 -3.49 -25.93 -8.63
C ASP A 55 -3.04 -26.61 -7.32
N ALA A 56 -2.29 -25.89 -6.47
CA ALA A 56 -1.90 -26.38 -5.16
C ALA A 56 -3.14 -26.42 -4.23
N THR A 57 -3.69 -27.61 -3.98
CA THR A 57 -4.94 -27.80 -3.21
C THR A 57 -4.73 -28.31 -1.79
N GLU A 58 -3.51 -28.78 -1.49
CA GLU A 58 -3.16 -29.27 -0.17
C GLU A 58 -2.91 -28.10 0.78
N ASN A 59 -3.57 -28.12 1.93
CA ASN A 59 -3.45 -27.09 2.96
C ASN A 59 -2.88 -27.66 4.25
N VAL A 60 -2.05 -26.88 4.93
CA VAL A 60 -1.38 -27.20 6.19
C VAL A 60 -1.98 -26.32 7.30
N PRO A 61 -2.58 -26.92 8.35
CA PRO A 61 -3.11 -26.15 9.46
C PRO A 61 -2.00 -25.56 10.33
N LEU A 62 -2.35 -24.58 11.18
CA LEU A 62 -1.49 -24.18 12.29
C LEU A 62 -1.21 -25.39 13.22
N GLY A 63 0.07 -25.66 13.49
CA GLY A 63 0.48 -26.68 14.45
C GLY A 63 0.16 -26.28 15.90
N GLN A 64 -0.03 -27.27 16.77
CA GLN A 64 -0.43 -27.04 18.16
C GLN A 64 0.56 -26.14 18.93
N GLU A 65 1.87 -26.29 18.71
CA GLU A 65 2.88 -25.44 19.36
C GLU A 65 2.71 -23.97 18.98
N LYS A 66 2.44 -23.70 17.71
CA LYS A 66 2.19 -22.34 17.21
C LYS A 66 0.91 -21.75 17.77
N ILE A 67 -0.16 -22.55 17.88
CA ILE A 67 -1.41 -22.14 18.50
C ILE A 67 -1.18 -21.73 19.95
N VAL A 68 -0.49 -22.55 20.74
CA VAL A 68 -0.17 -22.24 22.16
C VAL A 68 0.67 -20.97 22.26
N PHE A 69 1.66 -20.81 21.39
CA PHE A 69 2.48 -19.60 21.34
C PHE A 69 1.65 -18.35 21.01
N LEU A 70 0.78 -18.40 19.99
CA LEU A 70 -0.08 -17.27 19.63
C LEU A 70 -1.06 -16.91 20.74
N GLN A 71 -1.67 -17.90 21.41
CA GLN A 71 -2.51 -17.67 22.59
C GLN A 71 -1.74 -16.90 23.67
N SER A 72 -0.56 -17.39 24.04
CA SER A 72 0.30 -16.75 25.02
C SER A 72 0.73 -15.33 24.62
N ALA A 73 0.99 -15.10 23.33
CA ALA A 73 1.39 -13.80 22.82
C ALA A 73 0.25 -12.77 22.84
N VAL A 74 -0.99 -13.21 22.61
CA VAL A 74 -2.19 -12.37 22.72
C VAL A 74 -2.54 -12.10 24.19
N GLU A 75 -2.46 -13.11 25.07
CA GLU A 75 -2.68 -12.94 26.51
C GLU A 75 -1.72 -11.92 27.13
N GLN A 76 -0.48 -11.88 26.65
CA GLN A 76 0.53 -10.90 27.06
C GLN A 76 0.40 -9.53 26.35
N ALA A 77 -0.62 -9.35 25.50
CA ALA A 77 -0.88 -8.13 24.73
C ALA A 77 0.30 -7.67 23.84
N VAL A 78 1.17 -8.60 23.42
CA VAL A 78 2.29 -8.31 22.52
C VAL A 78 1.86 -8.46 21.07
N PHE A 79 1.00 -9.44 20.77
CA PHE A 79 0.43 -9.64 19.44
C PHE A 79 -1.06 -9.28 19.38
N ASP A 80 -1.42 -8.53 18.34
CA ASP A 80 -2.79 -8.32 17.88
C ASP A 80 -3.03 -9.17 16.64
N VAL A 81 -3.88 -10.19 16.72
CA VAL A 81 -4.02 -11.19 15.66
C VAL A 81 -5.16 -10.85 14.69
N LEU A 82 -4.84 -10.81 13.40
CA LEU A 82 -5.77 -10.56 12.29
C LEU A 82 -5.83 -11.76 11.35
N LEU A 83 -6.97 -11.94 10.68
CA LEU A 83 -7.09 -12.95 9.62
C LEU A 83 -6.34 -12.49 8.37
N HIS A 84 -5.42 -13.31 7.85
CA HIS A 84 -4.65 -13.02 6.64
C HIS A 84 -5.02 -13.94 5.47
N GLY A 85 -6.31 -14.00 5.15
CA GLY A 85 -6.83 -14.97 4.18
C GLY A 85 -7.05 -16.35 4.79
N PHE A 86 -7.36 -17.33 3.94
CA PHE A 86 -7.63 -18.70 4.38
C PHE A 86 -6.39 -19.59 4.20
N SER A 87 -5.88 -19.61 2.98
CA SER A 87 -4.77 -20.44 2.53
C SER A 87 -3.63 -19.64 1.91
N HIS A 88 -3.84 -18.35 1.66
CA HIS A 88 -2.91 -17.49 0.93
C HIS A 88 -2.62 -18.03 -0.48
N ARG A 89 -3.59 -18.71 -1.11
CA ARG A 89 -3.45 -19.30 -2.45
C ARG A 89 -3.87 -18.34 -3.54
N ALA A 90 -3.05 -18.18 -4.57
CA ALA A 90 -3.38 -17.36 -5.71
C ALA A 90 -4.47 -18.02 -6.56
N LEU A 91 -5.48 -17.26 -6.98
CA LEU A 91 -6.46 -17.69 -7.96
C LEU A 91 -5.83 -17.91 -9.35
N LYS A 92 -4.76 -17.17 -9.63
CA LYS A 92 -4.04 -17.17 -10.90
C LYS A 92 -2.60 -16.74 -10.64
N ARG A 93 -1.67 -17.38 -11.34
CA ARG A 93 -0.29 -16.89 -11.45
C ARG A 93 -0.24 -15.61 -12.29
N CYS A 94 0.10 -14.49 -11.66
CA CYS A 94 0.26 -13.20 -12.32
C CYS A 94 1.11 -12.25 -11.48
N SER A 95 1.42 -11.07 -12.04
CA SER A 95 2.18 -10.03 -11.34
C SER A 95 1.47 -9.42 -10.13
N GLN A 96 0.17 -9.64 -9.98
CA GLN A 96 -0.63 -9.14 -8.85
C GLN A 96 -1.64 -10.24 -8.44
N PRO A 97 -1.17 -11.27 -7.73
CA PRO A 97 -2.00 -12.39 -7.32
C PRO A 97 -3.05 -11.97 -6.29
N SER A 98 -4.09 -12.79 -6.16
CA SER A 98 -5.15 -12.63 -5.16
C SER A 98 -5.75 -13.96 -4.77
N GLU A 99 -6.07 -14.13 -3.50
CA GLU A 99 -6.89 -15.26 -3.02
C GLU A 99 -8.39 -15.02 -3.27
N PHE A 100 -8.81 -13.76 -3.23
CA PHE A 100 -10.22 -13.36 -3.23
C PHE A 100 -10.66 -12.66 -4.52
N SER A 101 -9.89 -11.66 -4.98
CA SER A 101 -10.31 -10.81 -6.10
C SER A 101 -10.55 -11.63 -7.37
N GLY A 102 -11.77 -11.56 -7.90
CA GLY A 102 -12.18 -12.29 -9.11
C GLY A 102 -12.71 -13.72 -8.87
N ARG A 103 -12.72 -14.19 -7.61
CA ARG A 103 -13.41 -15.42 -7.20
C ARG A 103 -14.92 -15.15 -7.03
N PRO A 104 -15.82 -16.13 -7.26
CA PRO A 104 -17.24 -16.01 -6.94
C PRO A 104 -17.49 -15.58 -5.48
N ALA A 105 -18.53 -14.78 -5.25
CA ALA A 105 -18.77 -14.15 -3.95
C ALA A 105 -19.10 -15.14 -2.83
N ASP A 106 -19.80 -16.22 -3.16
CA ASP A 106 -20.09 -17.34 -2.26
C ASP A 106 -18.80 -18.06 -1.83
N GLU A 107 -17.91 -18.39 -2.77
CA GLU A 107 -16.62 -18.99 -2.43
C GLU A 107 -15.74 -18.06 -1.59
N GLN A 108 -15.73 -16.75 -1.87
CA GLN A 108 -15.03 -15.78 -1.03
C GLN A 108 -15.59 -15.75 0.39
N GLU A 109 -16.92 -15.85 0.55
CA GLU A 109 -17.59 -15.85 1.84
C GLU A 109 -17.24 -17.11 2.64
N ASP A 110 -17.30 -18.29 2.02
CA ASP A 110 -16.94 -19.55 2.65
C ASP A 110 -15.49 -19.52 3.16
N LEU A 111 -14.54 -19.12 2.32
CA LEU A 111 -13.11 -19.03 2.69
C LEU A 111 -12.87 -18.04 3.85
N LEU A 112 -13.48 -16.85 3.80
CA LEU A 112 -13.34 -15.84 4.86
C LEU A 112 -13.93 -16.32 6.19
N LEU A 113 -15.11 -16.92 6.16
CA LEU A 113 -15.81 -17.36 7.36
C LEU A 113 -15.19 -18.61 7.96
N GLU A 114 -14.79 -19.57 7.14
CA GLU A 114 -14.08 -20.77 7.59
C GLU A 114 -12.72 -20.39 8.18
N GLY A 115 -11.93 -19.57 7.49
CA GLY A 115 -10.63 -19.10 7.99
C GLY A 115 -10.76 -18.35 9.31
N ARG A 116 -11.73 -17.44 9.41
CA ARG A 116 -12.03 -16.75 10.67
C ARG A 116 -12.43 -17.73 11.77
N ALA A 117 -13.33 -18.67 11.50
CA ALA A 117 -13.82 -19.62 12.50
C ALA A 117 -12.69 -20.52 13.03
N LEU A 118 -11.84 -21.04 12.13
CA LEU A 118 -10.68 -21.84 12.49
C LEU A 118 -9.71 -21.05 13.37
N LEU A 119 -9.37 -19.82 12.98
CA LEU A 119 -8.47 -18.97 13.75
C LEU A 119 -9.06 -18.63 15.13
N GLN A 120 -10.31 -18.17 15.19
CA GLN A 120 -10.98 -17.87 16.46
C GLN A 120 -11.05 -19.08 17.38
N LYS A 121 -11.33 -20.27 16.84
CA LYS A 121 -11.34 -21.51 17.62
C LYS A 121 -9.95 -21.88 18.13
N ALA A 122 -8.91 -21.71 17.30
CA ALA A 122 -7.54 -22.06 17.66
C ALA A 122 -7.02 -21.20 18.82
N ILE A 123 -7.17 -19.87 18.74
CA ILE A 123 -6.55 -18.96 19.71
C ILE A 123 -7.54 -18.33 20.71
N ASN A 124 -8.81 -18.71 20.66
CA ASN A 124 -9.88 -18.26 21.56
C ASN A 124 -10.04 -16.73 21.67
N ILE A 125 -9.98 -16.04 20.52
CA ILE A 125 -10.22 -14.60 20.43
C ILE A 125 -11.33 -14.29 19.43
N LYS A 126 -11.87 -13.07 19.52
CA LYS A 126 -12.67 -12.50 18.43
C LYS A 126 -11.73 -11.89 17.40
N VAL A 127 -11.77 -12.38 16.17
CA VAL A 127 -11.05 -11.77 15.04
C VAL A 127 -12.03 -10.82 14.34
N SER A 128 -11.71 -9.54 14.28
CA SER A 128 -12.60 -8.52 13.69
C SER A 128 -11.97 -7.68 12.58
N CYS A 129 -10.70 -7.90 12.31
CA CYS A 129 -9.95 -7.19 11.28
C CYS A 129 -9.37 -8.20 10.27
N PHE A 130 -9.28 -7.76 9.02
CA PHE A 130 -8.83 -8.59 7.91
C PHE A 130 -7.61 -7.96 7.21
N ILE A 131 -6.70 -8.82 6.78
CA ILE A 131 -5.57 -8.46 5.95
C ILE A 131 -5.68 -9.29 4.66
N PRO A 132 -5.93 -8.67 3.49
CA PRO A 132 -5.96 -9.43 2.24
C PRO A 132 -4.55 -9.93 1.87
N PRO A 133 -4.38 -11.22 1.53
CA PRO A 133 -3.18 -11.73 0.86
C PRO A 133 -2.78 -10.84 -0.31
N TRP A 134 -1.49 -10.54 -0.43
CA TRP A 134 -0.93 -9.59 -1.41
C TRP A 134 -1.58 -8.19 -1.43
N ASN A 135 -2.34 -7.84 -0.39
CA ASN A 135 -3.13 -6.61 -0.32
C ASN A 135 -4.18 -6.48 -1.44
N THR A 136 -4.66 -7.59 -2.00
CA THR A 136 -5.62 -7.61 -3.10
C THR A 136 -6.99 -8.13 -2.67
N TYR A 137 -8.03 -7.40 -3.08
CA TYR A 137 -9.43 -7.64 -2.68
C TYR A 137 -10.35 -6.88 -3.65
N ASP A 138 -11.62 -7.28 -3.71
CA ASP A 138 -12.63 -6.66 -4.57
C ASP A 138 -13.88 -6.19 -3.79
N ASP A 139 -14.89 -5.67 -4.50
CA ASP A 139 -16.12 -5.18 -3.89
C ASP A 139 -16.92 -6.30 -3.20
N ASN A 140 -16.82 -7.55 -3.67
CA ASN A 140 -17.46 -8.69 -3.04
C ASN A 140 -16.79 -8.97 -1.70
N THR A 141 -15.45 -8.98 -1.68
CA THR A 141 -14.68 -9.14 -0.42
C THR A 141 -15.16 -8.12 0.61
N LEU A 142 -15.26 -6.84 0.25
CA LEU A 142 -15.70 -5.79 1.17
C LEU A 142 -17.15 -5.97 1.66
N ASN A 143 -18.07 -6.36 0.77
CA ASN A 143 -19.46 -6.62 1.14
C ASN A 143 -19.56 -7.77 2.17
N ILE A 144 -18.77 -8.83 1.96
CA ILE A 144 -18.73 -10.00 2.85
C ILE A 144 -18.16 -9.60 4.21
N LEU A 145 -17.07 -8.83 4.24
CA LEU A 145 -16.48 -8.33 5.49
C LEU A 145 -17.51 -7.53 6.31
N ILE A 146 -18.22 -6.59 5.68
CA ILE A 146 -19.27 -5.78 6.33
C ILE A 146 -20.41 -6.68 6.82
N LYS A 147 -20.95 -7.52 5.93
CA LYS A 147 -22.08 -8.42 6.22
C LYS A 147 -21.80 -9.31 7.43
N ASN A 148 -20.56 -9.74 7.60
CA ASN A 148 -20.15 -10.68 8.65
C ASN A 148 -19.45 -10.00 9.84
N GLY A 149 -19.57 -8.68 9.98
CA GLY A 149 -19.15 -7.97 11.20
C GLY A 149 -17.64 -7.87 11.38
N PHE A 150 -16.86 -7.88 10.29
CA PHE A 150 -15.54 -7.27 10.33
C PHE A 150 -15.69 -5.75 10.43
N ILE A 151 -14.82 -5.13 11.22
CA ILE A 151 -14.85 -3.67 11.46
C ILE A 151 -13.70 -2.96 10.74
N GLY A 152 -12.67 -3.70 10.32
CA GLY A 152 -11.45 -3.14 9.78
C GLY A 152 -10.80 -4.01 8.72
N ILE A 153 -10.16 -3.36 7.75
CA ILE A 153 -9.26 -3.97 6.78
C ILE A 153 -7.92 -3.24 6.81
N SER A 154 -6.80 -3.99 6.86
CA SER A 154 -5.47 -3.42 6.67
C SER A 154 -4.90 -3.82 5.34
N THR A 155 -4.48 -2.84 4.54
CA THR A 155 -4.06 -3.06 3.15
C THR A 155 -3.02 -2.01 2.70
N ASN A 156 -2.68 -1.97 1.42
CA ASN A 156 -1.89 -0.89 0.83
C ASN A 156 -2.79 0.33 0.51
N SER A 157 -2.33 1.25 -0.35
CA SER A 157 -3.13 2.40 -0.79
C SER A 157 -4.12 2.11 -1.93
N ASP A 158 -4.30 0.84 -2.30
CA ASP A 158 -5.06 0.40 -3.47
C ASP A 158 -6.28 -0.46 -3.07
N GLY A 159 -7.10 -0.81 -4.06
CA GLY A 159 -8.33 -1.60 -3.89
C GLY A 159 -9.61 -0.77 -3.70
N PRO A 160 -10.79 -1.39 -3.79
CA PRO A 160 -12.07 -0.70 -3.65
C PRO A 160 -12.28 -0.14 -2.23
N VAL A 161 -13.29 0.73 -2.07
CA VAL A 161 -13.60 1.36 -0.77
C VAL A 161 -15.10 1.41 -0.57
N LYS A 162 -15.58 0.94 0.58
CA LYS A 162 -16.98 1.00 0.98
C LYS A 162 -17.14 1.61 2.38
N PRO A 163 -18.18 2.43 2.60
CA PRO A 163 -18.58 2.82 3.96
C PRO A 163 -18.89 1.59 4.81
N GLY A 164 -18.76 1.70 6.14
CA GLY A 164 -19.01 0.60 7.07
C GLY A 164 -17.77 -0.21 7.45
N LEU A 165 -16.62 0.08 6.85
CA LEU A 165 -15.31 -0.44 7.27
C LEU A 165 -14.33 0.68 7.59
N SER A 166 -13.47 0.41 8.56
CA SER A 166 -12.23 1.15 8.79
C SER A 166 -11.11 0.58 7.92
N TYR A 167 -10.23 1.46 7.44
CA TYR A 167 -9.14 1.17 6.52
C TYR A 167 -7.82 1.65 7.12
N VAL A 168 -6.94 0.71 7.42
CA VAL A 168 -5.62 0.97 8.03
C VAL A 168 -4.53 0.60 7.04
N GLN A 169 -3.98 1.58 6.32
CA GLN A 169 -2.95 1.28 5.33
C GLN A 169 -1.57 1.11 5.98
N TYR A 170 -0.78 0.15 5.50
CA TYR A 170 0.67 0.27 5.67
C TYR A 170 1.21 1.37 4.75
N THR A 171 2.31 1.96 5.16
CA THR A 171 2.86 3.16 4.53
C THR A 171 4.33 3.00 4.15
N THR A 172 5.05 2.14 4.87
CA THR A 172 6.47 1.91 4.65
C THR A 172 6.88 0.51 5.09
N GLY A 173 8.00 0.01 4.59
CA GLY A 173 8.75 -1.05 5.25
C GLY A 173 9.63 -0.48 6.37
N ILE A 174 10.28 -1.35 7.13
CA ILE A 174 11.06 -0.98 8.32
C ILE A 174 12.16 0.06 8.06
N LYS A 175 12.82 0.02 6.89
CA LYS A 175 13.88 0.98 6.52
C LYS A 175 13.39 2.42 6.38
N GLY A 176 12.11 2.64 6.06
CA GLY A 176 11.55 3.97 5.81
C GLY A 176 10.91 4.63 7.03
N ILE A 177 10.86 3.97 8.19
CA ILE A 177 10.14 4.48 9.36
C ILE A 177 10.69 5.84 9.86
N ARG A 178 12.02 5.99 9.90
CA ARG A 178 12.65 7.25 10.36
C ARG A 178 12.30 8.42 9.45
N GLU A 179 12.32 8.20 8.13
CA GLU A 179 11.92 9.20 7.15
C GLU A 179 10.42 9.53 7.28
N ALA A 180 9.56 8.53 7.46
CA ALA A 180 8.13 8.74 7.67
C ALA A 180 7.83 9.58 8.92
N VAL A 181 8.53 9.33 10.03
CA VAL A 181 8.43 10.13 11.27
C VAL A 181 8.89 11.57 11.02
N GLN A 182 10.04 11.75 10.37
CA GLN A 182 10.55 13.09 10.03
C GLN A 182 9.57 13.86 9.13
N LEU A 183 8.99 13.18 8.14
CA LEU A 183 7.99 13.74 7.24
C LEU A 183 6.74 14.18 8.00
N SER A 184 6.25 13.34 8.90
CA SER A 184 5.11 13.67 9.74
C SER A 184 5.38 14.89 10.63
N ARG A 185 6.52 14.92 11.32
CA ARG A 185 6.94 16.08 12.14
C ARG A 185 7.05 17.37 11.33
N ALA A 186 7.65 17.31 10.14
CA ALA A 186 7.82 18.47 9.27
C ALA A 186 6.47 19.06 8.82
N SER A 187 5.43 18.22 8.69
CA SER A 187 4.09 18.67 8.33
C SER A 187 3.38 19.45 9.44
N LYS A 188 3.76 19.22 10.71
CA LYS A 188 3.08 19.75 11.92
C LYS A 188 1.59 19.40 11.98
N VAL A 189 1.21 18.26 11.37
CA VAL A 189 -0.17 17.76 11.35
C VAL A 189 -0.32 16.67 12.40
N GLY A 190 -1.24 16.87 13.35
CA GLY A 190 -1.60 15.84 14.32
C GLY A 190 -2.37 14.68 13.69
N SER A 191 -2.42 13.54 14.39
CA SER A 191 -3.18 12.34 14.03
C SER A 191 -2.71 11.64 12.75
N SER A 192 -1.44 11.81 12.37
CA SER A 192 -0.84 11.02 11.29
C SER A 192 -0.67 9.56 11.71
N ILE A 193 -0.78 8.62 10.77
CA ILE A 193 -0.55 7.20 11.04
C ILE A 193 0.62 6.72 10.15
N ILE A 194 1.53 5.95 10.72
CA ILE A 194 2.62 5.29 10.02
C ILE A 194 2.45 3.78 10.22
N GLY A 195 2.26 3.05 9.13
CA GLY A 195 2.12 1.60 9.16
C GLY A 195 3.37 0.92 8.61
N VAL A 196 4.02 0.12 9.42
CA VAL A 196 5.26 -0.58 9.06
C VAL A 196 4.93 -2.02 8.71
N LEU A 197 5.11 -2.39 7.44
CA LEU A 197 4.95 -3.75 6.96
C LEU A 197 6.25 -4.55 7.14
N LEU A 198 6.10 -5.78 7.62
CA LEU A 198 7.15 -6.75 7.87
C LEU A 198 6.68 -8.12 7.38
N HIS A 199 7.61 -8.93 6.90
CA HIS A 199 7.40 -10.35 6.59
C HIS A 199 8.55 -11.19 7.14
N PRO A 200 8.39 -12.52 7.26
CA PRO A 200 9.48 -13.40 7.68
C PRO A 200 10.76 -13.22 6.85
N TYR A 201 10.63 -13.05 5.53
CA TYR A 201 11.75 -12.90 4.60
C TYR A 201 12.46 -11.54 4.68
N ASP A 202 11.91 -10.56 5.43
CA ASP A 202 12.61 -9.29 5.68
C ASP A 202 13.75 -9.46 6.69
N PHE A 203 13.75 -10.53 7.50
CA PHE A 203 14.69 -10.75 8.59
C PHE A 203 15.92 -11.56 8.15
N LYS A 204 17.13 -11.11 8.46
CA LYS A 204 18.39 -11.80 8.08
C LYS A 204 18.46 -13.21 8.68
N GLU A 205 17.85 -13.42 9.83
CA GLU A 205 17.74 -14.70 10.52
C GLU A 205 16.90 -15.73 9.74
N SER A 206 16.10 -15.29 8.78
CA SER A 206 15.36 -16.19 7.88
C SER A 206 16.23 -16.85 6.81
N GLY A 207 17.44 -16.31 6.56
CA GLY A 207 18.37 -16.82 5.55
C GLY A 207 18.06 -16.41 4.11
N TYR A 208 17.06 -15.56 3.87
CA TYR A 208 16.77 -15.06 2.52
C TYR A 208 17.78 -13.97 2.11
N ASP A 209 18.30 -14.07 0.88
CA ASP A 209 19.33 -13.15 0.34
C ASP A 209 18.88 -11.68 0.27
N HIS A 210 17.56 -11.45 0.15
CA HIS A 210 16.97 -10.12 0.05
C HIS A 210 16.54 -9.56 1.42
N ALA A 211 16.81 -10.26 2.52
CA ALA A 211 16.51 -9.79 3.86
C ALA A 211 17.13 -8.42 4.13
N VAL A 212 16.36 -7.54 4.77
CA VAL A 212 16.66 -6.12 4.88
C VAL A 212 17.04 -5.68 6.29
N ILE A 213 16.74 -6.49 7.32
CA ILE A 213 16.97 -6.14 8.73
C ILE A 213 17.29 -7.40 9.57
N SER A 214 18.04 -7.30 10.66
CA SER A 214 18.14 -8.34 11.71
C SER A 214 17.25 -8.03 12.91
N PHE A 215 16.99 -8.99 13.81
CA PHE A 215 16.31 -8.70 15.07
C PHE A 215 17.08 -7.72 15.95
N LYS A 216 18.42 -7.75 15.90
CA LYS A 216 19.26 -6.74 16.56
C LYS A 216 19.01 -5.33 16.02
N GLU A 217 18.92 -5.19 14.70
CA GLU A 217 18.63 -3.92 14.05
C GLU A 217 17.18 -3.47 14.32
N MET A 218 16.22 -4.40 14.34
CA MET A 218 14.83 -4.14 14.72
C MET A 218 14.74 -3.61 16.16
N ALA A 219 15.41 -4.26 17.12
CA ALA A 219 15.46 -3.81 18.50
C ALA A 219 16.00 -2.37 18.61
N ALA A 220 17.01 -2.00 17.82
CA ALA A 220 17.52 -0.63 17.77
C ALA A 220 16.50 0.37 17.18
N VAL A 221 15.65 -0.07 16.25
CA VAL A 221 14.53 0.75 15.74
C VAL A 221 13.47 0.94 16.81
N LEU A 222 13.05 -0.13 17.50
CA LEU A 222 12.05 -0.05 18.58
C LEU A 222 12.54 0.80 19.76
N ALA A 223 13.81 0.64 20.16
CA ALA A 223 14.45 1.48 21.16
C ALA A 223 14.36 2.97 20.78
N TRP A 224 14.71 3.29 19.53
CA TRP A 224 14.61 4.67 19.05
C TRP A 224 13.17 5.20 19.05
N ILE A 225 12.18 4.38 18.68
CA ILE A 225 10.76 4.78 18.75
C ILE A 225 10.33 5.05 20.19
N ALA A 226 10.74 4.20 21.14
CA ALA A 226 10.40 4.35 22.56
C ALA A 226 10.90 5.69 23.13
N GLU A 227 11.99 6.22 22.60
CA GLU A 227 12.54 7.53 22.98
C GLU A 227 11.78 8.73 22.37
N GLN A 228 10.80 8.50 21.47
CA GLN A 228 10.06 9.58 20.80
C GLN A 228 8.78 9.93 21.59
N PRO A 229 8.70 11.11 22.25
CA PRO A 229 7.56 11.45 23.11
C PRO A 229 6.27 11.78 22.35
N ASP A 230 6.36 12.02 21.04
CA ASP A 230 5.27 12.38 20.15
C ASP A 230 4.69 11.19 19.37
N ILE A 231 5.24 9.98 19.58
CA ILE A 231 4.80 8.72 18.97
C ILE A 231 4.06 7.85 19.99
N SER A 232 2.93 7.29 19.58
CA SER A 232 2.30 6.16 20.28
C SER A 232 2.28 4.94 19.36
N VAL A 233 2.81 3.82 19.87
CA VAL A 233 2.76 2.53 19.19
C VAL A 233 1.44 1.86 19.52
N VAL A 234 0.67 1.51 18.50
CA VAL A 234 -0.69 0.95 18.62
C VAL A 234 -0.87 -0.23 17.68
N SER A 235 -1.85 -1.07 17.98
CA SER A 235 -2.27 -2.18 17.14
C SER A 235 -3.28 -1.74 16.08
N ILE A 236 -3.49 -2.56 15.05
CA ILE A 236 -4.52 -2.29 14.03
C ILE A 236 -5.91 -2.34 14.66
N SER A 237 -6.19 -3.34 15.51
CA SER A 237 -7.45 -3.46 16.24
C SER A 237 -7.72 -2.25 17.13
N GLN A 238 -6.70 -1.70 17.78
CA GLN A 238 -6.81 -0.44 18.54
C GLN A 238 -7.15 0.74 17.61
N LEU A 239 -6.46 0.88 16.48
CA LEU A 239 -6.73 1.97 15.52
C LEU A 239 -8.16 1.98 14.98
N VAL A 240 -8.74 0.80 14.73
CA VAL A 240 -10.10 0.72 14.16
C VAL A 240 -11.21 0.84 15.21
N THR A 241 -10.89 0.65 16.49
CA THR A 241 -11.84 0.78 17.61
C THR A 241 -11.74 2.14 18.30
N ASP A 242 -10.61 2.83 18.17
CA ASP A 242 -10.42 4.17 18.70
C ASP A 242 -11.24 5.21 17.91
N SER A 243 -12.28 5.73 18.54
CA SER A 243 -13.14 6.78 17.97
C SER A 243 -12.45 8.13 17.71
N VAL A 244 -11.28 8.37 18.31
CA VAL A 244 -10.54 9.63 18.18
C VAL A 244 -9.80 9.69 16.84
N ILE A 245 -9.35 8.54 16.33
CA ILE A 245 -8.54 8.46 15.13
C ILE A 245 -9.42 8.04 13.96
N ASP A 246 -9.77 8.99 13.09
CA ASP A 246 -10.48 8.68 11.85
C ASP A 246 -9.64 7.75 10.98
N VAL A 247 -10.05 6.49 10.83
CA VAL A 247 -9.52 5.54 9.84
C VAL A 247 -10.62 5.12 8.85
N GLY A 248 -11.65 5.93 8.69
CA GLY A 248 -12.79 5.61 7.84
C GLY A 248 -12.48 5.64 6.34
N ALA A 249 -13.42 5.12 5.56
CA ALA A 249 -13.39 5.08 4.09
C ALA A 249 -12.98 6.40 3.44
N GLU A 250 -13.42 7.53 3.99
CA GLU A 250 -13.14 8.86 3.43
C GLU A 250 -11.69 9.31 3.60
N ARG A 251 -11.05 8.98 4.74
CA ARG A 251 -9.61 9.21 4.92
C ARG A 251 -8.81 8.31 3.99
N PHE A 252 -9.22 7.06 3.82
CA PHE A 252 -8.55 6.13 2.92
C PHE A 252 -8.58 6.64 1.48
N LYS A 253 -9.77 6.99 0.94
CA LYS A 253 -9.91 7.63 -0.39
C LYS A 253 -9.03 8.88 -0.54
N ALA A 254 -8.96 9.69 0.51
CA ALA A 254 -8.12 10.89 0.51
C ALA A 254 -6.62 10.57 0.44
N ASN A 255 -6.17 9.40 0.88
CA ASN A 255 -4.76 8.98 0.82
C ASN A 255 -4.40 8.03 -0.33
N LYS A 256 -5.39 7.44 -1.02
CA LYS A 256 -5.15 6.62 -2.22
C LYS A 256 -4.35 7.37 -3.28
N VAL A 257 -3.43 6.68 -3.95
CA VAL A 257 -2.72 7.25 -5.10
C VAL A 257 -3.67 7.28 -6.30
N GLY A 258 -3.97 8.46 -6.81
CA GLY A 258 -4.82 8.63 -8.00
C GLY A 258 -4.03 8.48 -9.31
N PHE A 259 -4.74 8.23 -10.41
CA PHE A 259 -4.17 8.21 -11.77
C PHE A 259 -3.37 9.49 -12.08
N TRP A 260 -3.91 10.67 -11.77
CA TRP A 260 -3.20 11.93 -12.00
C TRP A 260 -1.89 12.03 -11.22
N GLU A 261 -1.75 11.32 -10.10
CA GLU A 261 -0.51 11.30 -9.34
C GLU A 261 0.54 10.33 -9.92
N SER A 262 0.18 9.38 -10.78
CA SER A 262 1.14 8.54 -11.50
C SER A 262 1.80 9.25 -12.69
N VAL A 263 1.17 10.31 -13.20
CA VAL A 263 1.68 11.14 -14.30
C VAL A 263 2.34 12.43 -13.82
N ASN A 264 2.41 12.68 -12.51
CA ASN A 264 3.09 13.86 -11.98
C ASN A 264 4.63 13.75 -12.06
N PRO A 265 5.35 14.87 -12.28
CA PRO A 265 6.79 14.90 -12.16
C PRO A 265 7.29 14.33 -10.83
N PRO A 266 8.33 13.47 -10.83
CA PRO A 266 8.86 12.85 -9.61
C PRO A 266 9.23 13.86 -8.51
N PHE A 267 9.74 15.04 -8.88
CA PHE A 267 10.09 16.09 -7.92
C PHE A 267 8.88 16.76 -7.26
N LEU A 268 7.69 16.73 -7.90
CA LEU A 268 6.44 17.18 -7.27
C LEU A 268 5.84 16.14 -6.32
N ASN A 269 6.39 14.92 -6.31
CA ASN A 269 6.11 13.90 -5.30
C ASN A 269 7.00 14.06 -4.06
N MET A 270 7.43 15.29 -3.75
CA MET A 270 8.38 15.65 -2.68
C MET A 270 7.94 15.18 -1.28
N LEU A 271 6.64 15.10 -0.99
CA LEU A 271 6.14 14.21 0.05
C LEU A 271 5.95 12.84 -0.62
N ARG A 272 6.92 11.94 -0.42
CA ARG A 272 6.95 10.60 -1.03
C ARG A 272 5.58 9.94 -0.90
N LYS A 273 5.13 9.29 -1.99
CA LYS A 273 3.87 8.56 -2.02
C LYS A 273 3.81 7.58 -0.85
N GLY A 274 2.71 7.65 -0.12
CA GLY A 274 2.31 6.59 0.78
C GLY A 274 3.14 6.43 2.05
N GLN A 275 4.15 7.23 2.36
CA GLN A 275 5.00 7.03 3.56
C GLN A 275 4.30 7.34 4.89
N VAL A 276 3.26 8.17 4.86
CA VAL A 276 2.44 8.54 6.00
C VAL A 276 0.97 8.54 5.58
N TYR A 277 0.11 7.96 6.40
CA TYR A 277 -1.33 7.97 6.23
C TYR A 277 -1.89 9.22 6.91
N TRP A 278 -2.16 10.25 6.12
CA TRP A 278 -2.50 11.58 6.60
C TRP A 278 -3.97 11.70 7.00
N PRO A 279 -4.32 12.62 7.91
CA PRO A 279 -5.71 13.00 8.13
C PRO A 279 -6.37 13.49 6.83
N LYS A 280 -7.67 13.21 6.66
CA LYS A 280 -8.44 13.49 5.43
C LYS A 280 -8.22 14.91 4.89
N LYS A 281 -8.38 15.93 5.75
CA LYS A 281 -8.27 17.34 5.35
C LYS A 281 -6.88 17.68 4.81
N PHE A 282 -5.82 17.18 5.45
CA PHE A 282 -4.46 17.41 5.01
C PHE A 282 -4.16 16.67 3.70
N ALA A 283 -4.57 15.40 3.60
CA ALA A 283 -4.41 14.61 2.39
C ALA A 283 -5.07 15.29 1.18
N LEU A 284 -6.33 15.74 1.31
CA LEU A 284 -7.05 16.44 0.24
C LEU A 284 -6.38 17.77 -0.15
N ARG A 285 -5.96 18.59 0.83
CA ARG A 285 -5.24 19.83 0.56
C ARG A 285 -3.94 19.57 -0.19
N HIS A 286 -3.17 18.59 0.25
CA HIS A 286 -1.90 18.25 -0.38
C HIS A 286 -2.11 17.71 -1.80
N LYS A 287 -3.15 16.89 -2.03
CA LYS A 287 -3.57 16.46 -3.37
C LYS A 287 -3.90 17.63 -4.28
N ALA A 288 -4.69 18.60 -3.79
CA ALA A 288 -5.05 19.79 -4.56
C ALA A 288 -3.82 20.63 -4.93
N ILE A 289 -2.91 20.87 -3.98
CA ILE A 289 -1.66 21.59 -4.25
C ILE A 289 -0.82 20.86 -5.30
N ARG A 290 -0.64 19.53 -5.16
CA ARG A 290 0.09 18.73 -6.16
C ARG A 290 -0.55 18.81 -7.54
N LEU A 291 -1.87 18.74 -7.62
CA LEU A 291 -2.59 18.86 -8.89
C LEU A 291 -2.35 20.23 -9.54
N ILE A 292 -2.43 21.31 -8.77
CA ILE A 292 -2.15 22.67 -9.27
C ILE A 292 -0.70 22.77 -9.78
N LEU A 293 0.27 22.33 -8.98
CA LEU A 293 1.68 22.36 -9.39
C LEU A 293 1.94 21.51 -10.63
N ALA A 294 1.29 20.36 -10.75
CA ALA A 294 1.39 19.51 -11.93
C ALA A 294 0.77 20.19 -13.16
N MET A 295 -0.38 20.84 -13.01
CA MET A 295 -1.00 21.63 -14.10
C MET A 295 -0.07 22.77 -14.55
N CYS A 296 0.51 23.53 -13.61
CA CYS A 296 1.47 24.59 -13.92
C CYS A 296 2.71 24.04 -14.65
N TRP A 297 3.25 22.91 -14.19
CA TRP A 297 4.40 22.27 -14.84
C TRP A 297 4.08 21.82 -16.26
N ASN A 298 2.94 21.14 -16.46
CA ASN A 298 2.54 20.69 -17.79
C ASN A 298 2.26 21.87 -18.73
N LEU A 299 1.69 22.96 -18.22
CA LEU A 299 1.52 24.19 -18.99
C LEU A 299 2.88 24.77 -19.42
N LEU A 300 3.87 24.80 -18.51
CA LEU A 300 5.22 25.25 -18.85
C LEU A 300 5.84 24.40 -19.96
N VAL A 301 5.76 23.07 -19.85
CA VAL A 301 6.28 22.13 -20.86
C VAL A 301 5.58 22.32 -22.21
N PHE A 302 4.27 22.52 -22.20
CA PHE A 302 3.50 22.82 -23.39
C PHE A 302 3.98 24.12 -24.07
N GLN A 303 4.18 25.20 -23.30
CA GLN A 303 4.67 26.48 -23.81
C GLN A 303 6.10 26.38 -24.38
N VAL A 304 6.97 25.58 -23.75
CA VAL A 304 8.29 25.25 -24.31
C VAL A 304 8.15 24.57 -25.68
N GLY A 305 7.19 23.65 -25.82
CA GLY A 305 6.87 23.03 -27.11
C GLY A 305 6.42 24.04 -28.17
N VAL A 306 5.50 24.95 -27.82
CA VAL A 306 5.02 26.03 -28.70
C VAL A 306 6.18 26.93 -29.16
N ALA A 307 7.04 27.35 -28.23
CA ALA A 307 8.19 28.19 -28.54
C ALA A 307 9.23 27.48 -29.44
N ALA A 308 9.50 26.19 -29.16
CA ALA A 308 10.40 25.38 -29.98
C ALA A 308 9.86 25.20 -31.41
N ALA A 309 8.54 25.11 -31.58
CA ALA A 309 7.92 25.05 -32.89
C ALA A 309 8.12 26.35 -33.70
N GLY A 310 8.09 27.53 -33.08
CA GLY A 310 8.38 28.78 -33.79
C GLY A 310 9.77 28.79 -34.47
N GLY A 311 10.80 28.28 -33.78
CA GLY A 311 12.13 28.09 -34.37
C GLY A 311 12.16 26.97 -35.42
N THR A 312 11.35 25.93 -35.24
CA THR A 312 11.28 24.78 -36.14
C THR A 312 10.53 25.09 -37.44
N SER A 313 9.41 25.81 -37.39
CA SER A 313 8.66 26.28 -38.56
C SER A 313 9.52 27.17 -39.45
N PHE A 314 10.33 28.05 -38.84
CA PHE A 314 11.32 28.86 -39.57
C PHE A 314 12.34 27.99 -40.32
N ALA A 315 12.90 26.97 -39.64
CA ALA A 315 13.87 26.06 -40.25
C ALA A 315 13.25 25.11 -41.30
N LEU A 316 12.05 24.57 -41.05
CA LEU A 316 11.35 23.67 -41.98
C LEU A 316 10.88 24.41 -43.24
N GLY A 317 10.44 25.67 -43.10
CA GLY A 317 10.15 26.54 -44.24
C GLY A 317 11.38 26.75 -45.12
N TYR A 318 12.57 26.88 -44.52
CA TYR A 318 13.84 26.96 -45.24
C TYR A 318 14.21 25.63 -45.94
N MET A 319 13.79 24.48 -45.39
CA MET A 319 14.08 23.14 -45.91
C MET A 319 13.01 22.58 -46.86
N GLY A 320 11.91 23.29 -47.12
CA GLY A 320 10.86 22.87 -48.05
C GLY A 320 10.01 21.69 -47.60
N VAL A 321 9.93 21.40 -46.29
CA VAL A 321 9.11 20.30 -45.77
C VAL A 321 7.64 20.75 -45.67
N PRO A 322 6.66 19.97 -46.20
CA PRO A 322 5.25 20.34 -46.09
C PRO A 322 4.76 20.24 -44.64
N LEU A 323 4.26 21.37 -44.10
CA LEU A 323 3.67 21.47 -42.76
C LEU A 323 2.67 20.35 -42.41
N PRO A 324 1.78 19.89 -43.33
CA PRO A 324 0.83 18.82 -43.04
C PRO A 324 1.51 17.49 -42.71
N VAL A 325 2.64 17.16 -43.35
CA VAL A 325 3.37 15.90 -43.13
C VAL A 325 3.97 15.88 -41.72
N PHE A 326 4.49 17.01 -41.26
CA PHE A 326 5.02 17.16 -39.91
C PHE A 326 3.91 17.02 -38.86
N LEU A 327 2.77 17.70 -39.04
CA LEU A 327 1.63 17.61 -38.12
C LEU A 327 1.04 16.20 -38.05
N ILE A 328 0.97 15.49 -39.18
CA ILE A 328 0.57 14.07 -39.21
C ILE A 328 1.54 13.22 -38.38
N GLY A 329 2.85 13.46 -38.49
CA GLY A 329 3.87 12.77 -37.69
C GLY A 329 3.72 13.01 -36.18
N VAL A 330 3.45 14.26 -35.77
CA VAL A 330 3.19 14.63 -34.37
C VAL A 330 1.91 13.94 -33.85
N CYS A 331 0.81 14.00 -34.60
CA CYS A 331 -0.44 13.33 -34.25
C CYS A 331 -0.26 11.81 -34.15
N ALA A 332 0.44 11.19 -35.11
CA ALA A 332 0.74 9.76 -35.09
C ALA A 332 1.57 9.37 -33.85
N ALA A 333 2.57 10.17 -33.47
CA ALA A 333 3.36 9.95 -32.27
C ALA A 333 2.52 10.04 -30.99
N ILE A 334 1.63 11.03 -30.87
CA ILE A 334 0.70 11.15 -29.74
C ILE A 334 -0.23 9.92 -29.68
N ILE A 335 -0.82 9.52 -30.80
CA ILE A 335 -1.70 8.34 -30.87
C ILE A 335 -0.96 7.07 -30.48
N LEU A 336 0.28 6.87 -30.93
CA LEU A 336 1.09 5.71 -30.55
C LEU A 336 1.42 5.70 -29.05
N LEU A 337 1.73 6.87 -28.46
CA LEU A 337 1.98 6.99 -27.03
C LEU A 337 0.72 6.74 -26.20
N LEU A 338 -0.44 7.23 -26.65
CA LEU A 338 -1.75 6.94 -26.03
C LEU A 338 -2.11 5.45 -26.15
N GLY A 339 -1.95 4.86 -27.34
CA GLY A 339 -2.23 3.45 -27.58
C GLY A 339 -1.37 2.53 -26.73
N ARG A 340 -0.08 2.86 -26.55
CA ARG A 340 0.82 2.16 -25.63
C ARG A 340 0.39 2.33 -24.17
N GLY A 341 0.02 3.55 -23.78
CA GLY A 341 -0.49 3.85 -22.45
C GLY A 341 -1.76 3.08 -22.08
N VAL A 342 -2.70 2.96 -23.02
CA VAL A 342 -3.94 2.20 -22.86
C VAL A 342 -3.68 0.71 -22.81
N ARG A 343 -2.84 0.18 -23.72
CA ARG A 343 -2.50 -1.25 -23.78
C ARG A 343 -1.82 -1.72 -22.50
N ASP A 344 -0.84 -0.96 -22.03
CA ASP A 344 -0.03 -1.35 -20.88
C ASP A 344 -0.73 -0.97 -19.56
N LYS A 345 -1.93 -0.34 -19.62
CA LYS A 345 -2.67 0.24 -18.47
C LYS A 345 -1.83 1.18 -17.60
N ILE A 346 -0.73 1.68 -18.15
CA ILE A 346 0.23 2.47 -17.40
C ILE A 346 0.72 3.63 -18.26
N ILE A 347 0.18 4.81 -18.01
CA ILE A 347 0.80 6.06 -18.44
C ILE A 347 1.63 6.56 -17.27
N TYR A 348 2.95 6.38 -17.37
CA TYR A 348 3.91 6.99 -16.45
C TYR A 348 4.18 8.45 -16.85
N PHE A 349 4.77 9.22 -15.93
CA PHE A 349 5.19 10.61 -16.14
C PHE A 349 5.93 10.85 -17.47
N LYS A 350 6.87 9.99 -17.86
CA LYS A 350 7.72 10.21 -19.05
C LYS A 350 6.91 10.20 -20.36
N PRO A 351 6.12 9.16 -20.71
CA PRO A 351 5.22 9.20 -21.87
C PRO A 351 4.26 10.38 -21.85
N PHE A 352 3.69 10.72 -20.68
CA PHE A 352 2.77 11.85 -20.54
C PHE A 352 3.45 13.18 -20.89
N LEU A 353 4.65 13.41 -20.36
CA LEU A 353 5.44 14.61 -20.62
C LEU A 353 5.76 14.78 -22.11
N ILE A 354 6.11 13.69 -22.80
CA ILE A 354 6.37 13.71 -24.25
C ILE A 354 5.11 14.10 -25.02
N MET A 355 3.94 13.55 -24.65
CA MET A 355 2.68 13.92 -25.28
C MET A 355 2.34 15.40 -25.09
N VAL A 356 2.54 15.95 -23.89
CA VAL A 356 2.32 17.38 -23.60
C VAL A 356 3.26 18.26 -24.43
N LEU A 357 4.53 17.89 -24.55
CA LEU A 357 5.50 18.60 -25.38
C LEU A 357 5.13 18.57 -26.86
N LEU A 358 4.79 17.38 -27.38
CA LEU A 358 4.37 17.19 -28.78
C LEU A 358 3.10 17.97 -29.12
N ALA A 359 2.13 18.00 -28.20
CA ALA A 359 0.93 18.82 -28.36
C ALA A 359 1.27 20.31 -28.45
N GLY A 360 2.22 20.79 -27.63
CA GLY A 360 2.74 22.15 -27.70
C GLY A 360 3.41 22.45 -29.04
N VAL A 361 4.27 21.55 -29.51
CA VAL A 361 4.92 21.67 -30.82
C VAL A 361 3.89 21.73 -31.94
N GLY A 362 2.92 20.81 -31.97
CA GLY A 362 1.86 20.80 -32.98
C GLY A 362 1.05 22.09 -33.01
N MET A 363 0.68 22.63 -31.84
CA MET A 363 -0.02 23.92 -31.77
C MET A 363 0.86 25.08 -32.22
N GLY A 364 2.12 25.14 -31.81
CA GLY A 364 3.04 26.20 -32.23
C GLY A 364 3.27 26.21 -33.74
N VAL A 365 3.26 25.04 -34.39
CA VAL A 365 3.33 24.92 -35.85
C VAL A 365 2.04 25.38 -36.54
N MET A 366 0.87 25.27 -35.91
CA MET A 366 -0.40 25.75 -36.49
C MET A 366 -0.57 27.27 -36.38
N ILE A 367 0.04 27.89 -35.37
CA ILE A 367 -0.09 29.33 -35.08
C ILE A 367 0.93 30.18 -35.86
N ASN A 368 2.12 29.64 -36.14
CA ASN A 368 3.16 30.28 -36.94
C ASN A 368 3.13 29.76 -38.38
#